data_AF-A0A2W0ACH6-F1
#
_entry.id   AF-A0A2W0ACH6-F1
#
_cell.length_a   1.000
_cell.length_b   1.000
_cell.length_c   1.000
_cell.angle_alpha   90.00
_cell.angle_beta   90.00
_cell.angle_gamma   90.00
#
_symmetry.space_group_name_H-M   'P 1'
#
loop_
_entity.id
_entity.type
_entity.pdbx_description
1 polymer ?
#
loop_
_entity_poly.entity_id
_entity_poly.type
_entity_poly.pdbx_seq_one_letter_code
_entity_poly.pdbx_strand_id
1 'polypeptide(L)'
;MENGYLAAPDESIHYYRGISHTLYQRDIPYVLLMHVGAFNAEVLQGLLQLYRRKGFEFVTLPEAERDEFYGGATDLNLPPGSEALEEAMTTRGLIRPPRTNFAAQLDSVCR
;
A
#
# COMPACT_ATOMS: atom_id res chain seq x y z
N MET A 1 1.71 -2.75 21.75
CA MET A 1 0.87 -2.06 20.76
C MET A 1 1.70 -1.51 19.60
N GLU A 2 2.72 -0.69 19.83
CA GLU A 2 3.53 -0.08 18.76
C GLU A 2 4.22 -1.11 17.83
N ASN A 3 4.86 -2.15 18.39
CA ASN A 3 5.46 -3.22 17.57
C ASN A 3 4.44 -3.99 16.70
N GLY A 4 3.21 -4.18 17.22
CA GLY A 4 2.12 -4.81 16.46
C GLY A 4 1.58 -3.88 15.38
N TYR A 5 1.53 -2.57 15.67
CA TYR A 5 1.12 -1.56 14.71
C TYR A 5 2.07 -1.48 13.51
N LEU A 6 3.39 -1.56 13.73
CA LEU A 6 4.38 -1.53 12.64
C LEU A 6 4.49 -2.85 11.87
N ALA A 7 3.96 -3.95 12.39
CA ALA A 7 3.96 -5.23 11.68
C ALA A 7 3.03 -5.24 10.45
N ALA A 8 1.88 -4.56 10.53
CA ALA A 8 0.94 -4.44 9.42
C ALA A 8 1.50 -3.69 8.20
N PRO A 9 2.10 -2.49 8.33
CA PRO A 9 2.74 -1.81 7.22
C PRO A 9 3.99 -2.55 6.72
N ASP A 10 4.73 -3.26 7.58
CA ASP A 10 5.87 -4.08 7.16
C ASP A 10 5.42 -5.22 6.22
N GLU A 11 4.38 -5.95 6.59
CA GLU A 11 3.79 -7.00 5.75
C GLU A 11 3.20 -6.43 4.46
N SER A 12 2.51 -5.29 4.55
CA SER A 12 1.95 -4.59 3.39
C SER A 12 3.05 -4.19 2.39
N ILE A 13 4.21 -3.72 2.86
CA ILE A 13 5.36 -3.40 2.00
C ILE A 13 5.77 -4.64 1.19
N HIS A 14 5.95 -5.79 1.85
CA HIS A 14 6.34 -7.02 1.17
C HIS A 14 5.26 -7.51 0.20
N TYR A 15 4.00 -7.43 0.61
CA TYR A 15 2.83 -7.83 -0.17
C TYR A 15 2.73 -7.04 -1.49
N TYR A 16 2.69 -5.70 -1.39
CA TYR A 16 2.49 -4.84 -2.55
C TYR A 16 3.69 -4.81 -3.49
N ARG A 17 4.92 -4.93 -2.97
CA ARG A 17 6.11 -5.14 -3.82
C ARG A 17 6.03 -6.44 -4.60
N GLY A 18 5.63 -7.53 -3.97
CA GLY A 18 5.44 -8.81 -4.65
C GLY A 18 4.42 -8.72 -5.80
N ILE A 19 3.28 -8.07 -5.55
CA ILE A 19 2.26 -7.87 -6.59
C ILE A 19 2.77 -6.97 -7.71
N SER A 20 3.39 -5.85 -7.37
CA SER A 20 3.92 -4.90 -8.37
C SER A 20 4.96 -5.56 -9.27
N HIS A 21 5.91 -6.31 -8.70
CA HIS A 21 6.87 -7.08 -9.49
C HIS A 21 6.22 -8.17 -10.34
N THR A 22 5.16 -8.83 -9.85
CA THR A 22 4.42 -9.81 -10.65
C THR A 22 3.75 -9.16 -11.87
N LEU A 23 3.16 -7.98 -11.69
CA LEU A 23 2.41 -7.27 -12.71
C LEU A 23 3.28 -6.45 -13.69
N TYR A 24 4.33 -5.82 -13.18
CA TYR A 24 5.09 -4.78 -13.88
C TYR A 24 6.60 -5.01 -13.89
N GLN A 25 7.09 -6.06 -13.22
CA GLN A 25 8.53 -6.37 -13.10
C GLN A 25 9.37 -5.24 -12.46
N ARG A 26 8.72 -4.30 -11.78
CA ARG A 26 9.33 -3.17 -11.07
C ARG A 26 8.45 -2.75 -9.90
N ASP A 27 9.00 -1.93 -9.01
CA ASP A 27 8.19 -1.12 -8.10
C ASP A 27 7.47 0.00 -8.88
N ILE A 28 6.19 0.22 -8.56
CA ILE A 28 5.47 1.46 -8.88
C ILE A 28 5.61 2.43 -7.70
N PRO A 29 5.40 3.75 -7.88
CA PRO A 29 5.20 4.66 -6.75
C PRO A 29 3.95 4.23 -5.97
N TYR A 30 4.10 3.82 -4.71
CA TYR A 30 2.98 3.37 -3.89
C TYR A 30 2.32 4.56 -3.17
N VAL A 31 1.00 4.66 -3.28
CA VAL A 31 0.22 5.69 -2.56
C VAL A 31 -0.15 5.17 -1.17
N LEU A 32 0.34 5.85 -0.14
CA LEU A 32 0.00 5.58 1.26
C LEU A 32 -1.26 6.36 1.67
N LEU A 33 -2.40 5.67 1.71
CA LEU A 33 -3.65 6.22 2.26
C LEU A 33 -3.67 6.07 3.79
N MET A 34 -3.93 7.16 4.50
CA MET A 34 -4.02 7.18 5.95
C MET A 34 -5.23 7.98 6.44
N HIS A 35 -5.80 7.57 7.57
CA HIS A 35 -6.83 8.32 8.28
C HIS A 35 -6.20 9.09 9.43
N VAL A 36 -6.47 10.39 9.56
CA VAL A 36 -5.89 11.19 10.65
C VAL A 36 -6.67 10.92 11.94
N GLY A 37 -5.96 10.52 13.00
CA GLY A 37 -6.53 10.25 14.33
C GLY A 37 -5.48 10.38 15.42
N ALA A 38 -5.92 10.49 16.68
CA ALA A 38 -5.03 10.75 17.82
C ALA A 38 -3.89 9.74 17.96
N PHE A 39 -4.18 8.45 17.77
CA PHE A 39 -3.16 7.40 17.81
C PHE A 39 -2.14 7.53 16.68
N ASN A 40 -2.59 7.97 15.48
CA ASN A 40 -1.72 8.10 14.32
C ASN A 40 -0.67 9.19 14.51
N ALA A 41 -0.94 10.23 15.32
CA ALA A 41 0.05 11.25 15.66
C ALA A 41 1.25 10.67 16.42
N GLU A 42 1.01 9.70 17.32
CA GLU A 42 2.06 9.05 18.13
C GLU A 42 2.92 8.10 17.30
N VAL A 43 2.29 7.31 16.41
CA VAL A 43 2.99 6.25 15.66
C VAL A 43 3.53 6.71 14.30
N LEU A 44 3.16 7.90 13.82
CA LEU A 44 3.57 8.41 12.51
C LEU A 44 5.09 8.45 12.35
N GLN A 45 5.82 8.89 13.38
CA GLN A 45 7.27 8.96 13.31
C GLN A 45 7.89 7.57 13.09
N GLY A 46 7.42 6.55 13.82
CA GLY A 46 7.87 5.17 13.66
C GLY A 46 7.54 4.60 12.27
N LEU A 47 6.35 4.91 11.75
CA LEU A 47 5.90 4.51 10.42
C LEU A 47 6.78 5.11 9.31
N LEU A 48 7.04 6.42 9.35
CA LEU A 48 7.88 7.09 8.35
C LEU A 48 9.33 6.56 8.39
N GLN A 49 9.86 6.25 9.58
CA GLN A 49 11.17 5.63 9.70
C GLN A 49 11.19 4.20 9.13
N LEU A 50 10.12 3.43 9.31
CA LEU A 50 10.00 2.09 8.73
C LEU A 50 10.12 2.15 7.20
N TYR A 51 9.36 3.03 6.54
CA TYR A 51 9.43 3.20 5.09
C TYR A 51 10.85 3.58 4.62
N ARG A 52 11.49 4.56 5.28
CA ARG A 52 12.87 4.94 4.95
C ARG A 52 13.84 3.77 5.10
N ARG A 53 13.76 2.99 6.19
CA ARG A 53 14.60 1.79 6.39
C ARG A 53 14.36 0.70 5.34
N LYS A 54 13.16 0.64 4.76
CA LYS A 54 12.79 -0.29 3.68
C LYS A 54 13.16 0.24 2.28
N GLY A 55 13.86 1.38 2.22
CA GLY A 55 14.36 1.96 0.98
C GLY A 55 13.35 2.80 0.20
N PHE A 56 12.27 3.27 0.85
CA PHE A 56 11.32 4.17 0.22
C PHE A 56 11.75 5.62 0.35
N GLU A 57 11.47 6.39 -0.70
CA GLU A 57 11.47 7.84 -0.69
C GLU A 57 10.03 8.36 -0.74
N PHE A 58 9.80 9.53 -0.15
CA PHE A 58 8.47 10.15 -0.15
C PHE A 58 8.41 11.20 -1.25
N VAL A 59 7.42 11.04 -2.14
CA VAL A 59 7.09 11.98 -3.22
C VAL A 59 5.67 12.51 -3.01
N THR A 60 5.34 13.58 -3.70
CA THR A 60 3.98 14.11 -3.73
C THR A 60 3.04 13.20 -4.52
N LEU A 61 1.73 13.29 -4.26
CA LEU A 61 0.74 12.52 -5.02
C LEU A 61 0.82 12.81 -6.54
N PRO A 62 0.93 14.07 -7.02
CA PRO A 62 1.09 14.35 -8.44
C PRO A 62 2.38 13.81 -9.06
N GLU A 63 3.42 13.54 -8.26
CA GLU A 63 4.64 12.87 -8.75
C GLU A 63 4.41 11.37 -8.90
N ALA A 64 3.74 10.73 -7.94
CA ALA A 64 3.40 9.31 -7.99
C ALA A 64 2.44 8.99 -9.16
N GLU A 65 1.43 9.83 -9.36
CA GLU A 65 0.40 9.71 -10.40
C GLU A 65 0.93 9.80 -11.84
N ARG A 66 2.18 10.22 -12.04
CA ARG A 66 2.83 10.20 -13.37
C ARG A 66 3.17 8.81 -13.85
N ASP A 67 3.14 7.81 -12.97
CA ASP A 67 3.33 6.41 -13.36
C ASP A 67 2.14 5.92 -14.21
N GLU A 68 2.43 5.18 -15.28
CA GLU A 68 1.42 4.64 -16.21
C GLU A 68 0.35 3.81 -15.51
N PHE A 69 0.67 3.19 -14.38
CA PHE A 69 -0.30 2.46 -13.56
C PHE A 69 -1.52 3.32 -13.20
N TYR A 70 -1.30 4.58 -12.86
CA TYR A 70 -2.35 5.50 -12.41
C TYR A 70 -3.09 6.18 -13.56
N GLY A 71 -2.64 6.03 -14.82
CA GLY A 71 -3.20 6.76 -15.96
C GLY A 71 -4.72 6.59 -16.10
N GLY A 72 -5.23 5.36 -15.94
CA GLY A 72 -6.67 5.08 -16.01
C GLY A 72 -7.49 5.56 -14.80
N ALA A 73 -6.84 5.99 -13.72
CA ALA A 73 -7.49 6.61 -12.56
C ALA A 73 -7.42 8.15 -12.61
N THR A 74 -6.44 8.72 -13.32
CA THR A 74 -6.20 10.18 -13.36
C THR A 74 -6.69 10.86 -14.65
N ASP A 75 -6.73 10.13 -15.77
CA ASP A 75 -7.16 10.67 -17.06
C ASP A 75 -8.56 10.16 -17.44
N LEU A 76 -9.55 11.06 -17.39
CA LEU A 76 -10.94 10.77 -17.72
C LEU A 76 -11.18 10.46 -19.20
N ASN A 77 -10.19 10.69 -20.07
CA ASN A 77 -10.28 10.32 -21.49
C ASN A 77 -9.90 8.85 -21.73
N LEU A 78 -9.28 8.19 -20.75
CA LEU A 78 -8.96 6.77 -20.82
C LEU A 78 -10.12 5.93 -20.26
N PRO A 79 -10.28 4.69 -20.74
CA PRO A 79 -11.15 3.73 -20.05
C PRO A 79 -10.70 3.59 -18.59
N PRO A 80 -11.64 3.38 -17.64
CA PRO A 80 -11.29 3.17 -16.25
C PRO A 80 -10.25 2.05 -16.10
N GLY A 81 -9.10 2.41 -15.52
CA GLY A 81 -8.05 1.46 -15.19
C GLY A 81 -8.34 0.76 -13.86
N SER A 82 -7.48 -0.19 -13.49
CA SER A 82 -7.50 -0.72 -12.12
C SER A 82 -7.01 0.34 -11.16
N GLU A 83 -7.78 0.62 -10.11
CA GLU A 83 -7.45 1.62 -9.10
C GLU A 83 -6.54 1.03 -8.01
N ALA A 84 -6.51 -0.30 -7.90
CA ALA A 84 -5.67 -1.05 -6.96
C ALA A 84 -4.87 -2.17 -7.64
N LEU A 85 -3.71 -2.50 -7.07
CA LEU A 85 -2.85 -3.58 -7.57
C LEU A 85 -3.53 -4.96 -7.49
N GLU A 86 -4.35 -5.20 -6.47
CA GLU A 86 -5.15 -6.43 -6.34
C GLU A 86 -6.21 -6.58 -7.43
N GLU A 87 -6.80 -5.46 -7.85
CA GLU A 87 -7.75 -5.43 -8.96
C GLU A 87 -7.02 -5.72 -10.27
N ALA A 88 -5.86 -5.09 -10.48
CA ALA A 88 -5.02 -5.34 -11.65
C ALA A 88 -4.59 -6.82 -11.76
N MET A 89 -4.32 -7.50 -10.65
CA MET A 89 -4.11 -8.96 -10.64
C MET A 89 -5.33 -9.72 -11.14
N THR A 90 -6.50 -9.37 -10.62
CA THR A 90 -7.76 -10.05 -10.92
C THR A 90 -8.15 -9.88 -12.40
N THR A 91 -8.03 -8.66 -12.93
CA THR A 91 -8.29 -8.34 -14.34
C THR A 91 -7.37 -9.11 -15.30
N ARG A 92 -6.14 -9.42 -14.86
CA ARG A 92 -5.18 -10.23 -15.64
C ARG A 92 -5.28 -11.73 -15.36
N GLY A 93 -6.29 -12.18 -14.59
CA GLY A 93 -6.50 -13.59 -14.27
C GLY A 93 -5.43 -14.18 -13.34
N LEU A 94 -4.71 -13.36 -12.59
CA LEU A 94 -3.66 -13.78 -11.67
C LEU A 94 -4.20 -14.00 -10.25
N ILE A 95 -3.63 -14.97 -9.54
CA ILE A 95 -4.01 -15.31 -8.17
C ILE A 95 -3.38 -14.30 -7.21
N ARG A 96 -4.19 -13.67 -6.36
CA ARG A 96 -3.70 -12.79 -5.30
C ARG A 96 -2.97 -13.58 -4.22
N PRO A 97 -1.77 -13.15 -3.79
CA PRO A 97 -1.13 -13.73 -2.63
C PRO A 97 -2.02 -13.61 -1.38
N PRO A 98 -1.91 -14.54 -0.42
CA PRO A 98 -2.57 -14.39 0.88
C PRO A 98 -1.97 -13.22 1.66
N ARG A 99 -2.77 -12.62 2.56
CA ARG A 99 -2.33 -11.57 3.48
C ARG A 99 -2.81 -11.83 4.90
N THR A 100 -2.12 -11.26 5.88
CA THR A 100 -2.51 -11.36 7.28
C THR A 100 -3.74 -10.51 7.58
N ASN A 101 -4.70 -11.04 8.34
CA ASN A 101 -5.85 -10.27 8.82
C ASN A 101 -5.55 -9.62 10.18
N PHE A 102 -4.91 -8.45 10.13
CA PHE A 102 -4.58 -7.67 11.34
C PHE A 102 -5.82 -7.14 12.08
N ALA A 103 -6.96 -6.93 11.41
CA ALA A 103 -8.19 -6.48 12.05
C ALA A 103 -8.71 -7.52 13.06
N ALA A 104 -8.77 -8.79 12.66
CA ALA A 104 -9.16 -9.87 13.57
C ALA A 104 -8.20 -10.02 14.77
N GLN A 105 -6.92 -9.67 14.62
CA GLN A 105 -5.96 -9.67 15.73
C GLN A 105 -6.24 -8.54 16.71
N LEU A 106 -6.60 -7.34 16.23
CA LEU A 106 -6.97 -6.19 17.07
C LEU A 106 -8.23 -6.46 17.89
N ASP A 107 -9.24 -7.10 17.30
CA ASP A 107 -10.47 -7.50 18.01
C ASP A 107 -10.19 -8.43 19.18
N SER A 108 -9.11 -9.22 19.12
CA SER A 108 -8.72 -10.12 20.21
C SER A 108 -8.09 -9.38 21.42
N VAL A 109 -7.63 -8.15 21.22
CA VAL A 109 -6.98 -7.30 22.23
C VAL A 109 -8.00 -6.38 22.92
N CYS A 110 -9.00 -5.90 22.18
CA CYS A 110 -10.04 -5.00 22.67
C CYS A 110 -11.26 -5.77 23.22
N ARG A 111 -11.10 -6.45 24.36
CA ARG A 111 -12.23 -7.00 25.14
C ARG A 111 -12.60 -6.11 26.31
#